data_AF-A0A255S5A9-F1
#
_entry.id   AF-A0A255S5A9-F1
#
_cell.length_a   1.000
_cell.length_b   1.000
_cell.length_c   1.000
_cell.angle_alpha   90.00
_cell.angle_beta   90.00
_cell.angle_gamma   90.00
#
_symmetry.space_group_name_H-M   'P 1'
#
loop_
_entity.id
_entity.type
_entity.pdbx_description
1 polymer ?
#
loop_
_entity_poly.entity_id
_entity_poly.type
_entity_poly.pdbx_seq_one_letter_code
_entity_poly.pdbx_strand_id
1 'polypeptide(L)'
;MEESQKLAILESGKNFFRTAIIPNHINNLMKLELKNFNVNPFLINYLAAFLCGDTTPESLAKALVYPRVLGTSLNTTFGMQTQIFISELSQITGGASGIDGIDIEFVDALDGRRKYCQCKAGPQTINNDDVTTILGHFKKLMGKARIDHLKLNFDDLIVGVLYGDKLSSNYKIIASTYPVYAGVDFWEHLTGDRNFYYRLSKVFGEVVEEDNIDGSKLILDKVKELAEEIQEKGGL
;
A
#
# COMPACT_ATOMS: atom_id res chain seq x y z
N MET A 1 7.06 -14.78 -17.62
CA MET A 1 7.02 -15.32 -16.23
C MET A 1 6.26 -16.63 -16.25
N GLU A 2 6.78 -17.67 -15.61
CA GLU A 2 6.12 -18.99 -15.54
C GLU A 2 4.91 -18.97 -14.61
N GLU A 3 3.94 -19.87 -14.82
CA GLU A 3 2.73 -19.95 -13.96
C GLU A 3 3.07 -20.26 -12.49
N SER A 4 4.12 -21.02 -12.22
CA SER A 4 4.58 -21.30 -10.86
C SER A 4 5.01 -20.03 -10.11
N GLN A 5 5.66 -19.08 -10.80
CA GLN A 5 6.05 -17.80 -10.22
C GLN A 5 4.82 -16.91 -9.99
N LYS A 6 3.86 -16.92 -10.92
CA LYS A 6 2.58 -16.19 -10.73
C LYS A 6 1.84 -16.68 -9.50
N LEU A 7 1.75 -18.00 -9.31
CA LEU A 7 1.15 -18.60 -8.11
C LEU A 7 1.92 -18.22 -6.84
N ALA A 8 3.26 -18.22 -6.88
CA ALA A 8 4.07 -17.79 -5.75
C ALA A 8 3.82 -16.33 -5.36
N ILE A 9 3.60 -15.43 -6.33
CA ILE A 9 3.24 -14.03 -6.06
C ILE A 9 1.87 -13.94 -5.39
N LEU A 10 0.89 -14.72 -5.85
CA LEU A 10 -0.44 -14.77 -5.23
C LEU A 10 -0.36 -15.27 -3.78
N GLU A 11 0.39 -16.34 -3.51
CA GLU A 11 0.59 -16.86 -2.15
C GLU A 11 1.37 -15.87 -1.26
N SER A 12 2.38 -15.19 -1.81
CA SER A 12 3.05 -14.07 -1.13
C SER A 12 2.05 -12.96 -0.77
N GLY A 13 1.10 -12.64 -1.66
CA GLY A 13 0.01 -11.73 -1.37
C GLY A 13 -0.86 -12.18 -0.18
N LYS A 14 -1.22 -13.48 -0.12
CA LYS A 14 -1.93 -14.04 1.05
C LYS A 14 -1.12 -13.90 2.32
N ASN A 15 0.13 -14.33 2.28
CA ASN A 15 1.03 -14.30 3.43
C ASN A 15 1.26 -12.87 3.95
N PHE A 16 1.49 -11.93 3.04
CA PHE A 16 1.63 -10.51 3.36
C PHE A 16 0.40 -9.99 4.14
N PHE A 17 -0.81 -10.33 3.71
CA PHE A 17 -2.02 -9.87 4.39
C PHE A 17 -2.15 -10.48 5.79
N ARG A 18 -1.90 -11.80 5.91
CA ARG A 18 -1.96 -12.54 7.17
C ARG A 18 -0.95 -12.09 8.21
N THR A 19 0.28 -11.82 7.78
CA THR A 19 1.41 -11.61 8.69
C THR A 19 1.70 -10.13 8.92
N ALA A 20 1.44 -9.27 7.94
CA ALA A 20 1.77 -7.85 8.02
C ALA A 20 0.53 -6.95 8.14
N ILE A 21 -0.53 -7.16 7.35
CA ILE A 21 -1.66 -6.22 7.35
C ILE A 21 -2.61 -6.44 8.53
N ILE A 22 -3.16 -7.64 8.66
CA ILE A 22 -4.18 -7.95 9.69
C ILE A 22 -3.64 -7.70 11.11
N PRO A 23 -2.47 -8.23 11.51
CA PRO A 23 -1.99 -8.07 12.89
C PRO A 23 -1.67 -6.62 13.22
N ASN A 24 -1.07 -5.87 12.28
CA ASN A 24 -0.79 -4.45 12.49
C ASN A 24 -2.06 -3.61 12.58
N HIS A 25 -3.08 -3.89 11.77
CA HIS A 25 -4.36 -3.19 11.84
C HIS A 25 -5.07 -3.43 13.18
N ILE A 26 -5.11 -4.68 13.64
CA ILE A 26 -5.64 -5.04 14.96
C ILE A 26 -4.83 -4.37 16.08
N ASN A 27 -3.50 -4.46 16.04
CA ASN A 27 -2.64 -3.83 17.04
C ASN A 27 -2.83 -2.30 17.11
N ASN A 28 -3.02 -1.66 15.96
CA ASN A 28 -3.29 -0.23 15.90
C ASN A 28 -4.65 0.13 16.51
N LEU A 29 -5.68 -0.68 16.27
CA LEU A 29 -6.98 -0.54 16.93
C LEU A 29 -6.86 -0.68 18.45
N MET A 30 -6.17 -1.73 18.94
CA MET A 30 -6.04 -2.01 20.36
C MET A 30 -5.30 -0.91 21.14
N LYS A 31 -4.39 -0.19 20.47
CA LYS A 31 -3.62 0.92 21.06
C LYS A 31 -4.33 2.27 21.04
N LEU A 32 -5.54 2.36 20.45
CA LEU A 32 -6.26 3.62 20.42
C LEU A 32 -6.73 4.01 21.82
N GLU A 33 -6.40 5.24 22.18
CA GLU A 33 -6.87 5.99 23.34
C GLU A 33 -7.39 7.35 22.86
N LEU A 34 -8.16 8.05 23.69
CA LEU A 34 -8.75 9.33 23.28
C LEU A 34 -7.69 10.38 22.90
N LYS A 35 -6.53 10.36 23.57
CA LYS A 35 -5.40 11.24 23.27
C LYS A 35 -4.84 11.09 21.85
N ASN A 36 -5.14 9.99 21.16
CA ASN A 36 -4.68 9.75 19.80
C ASN A 36 -5.53 10.45 18.74
N PHE A 37 -6.65 11.08 19.12
CA PHE A 37 -7.54 11.78 18.21
C PHE A 37 -7.32 13.29 18.30
N ASN A 38 -7.08 13.91 17.15
CA ASN A 38 -7.16 15.37 17.02
C ASN A 38 -8.61 15.74 16.70
N VAL A 39 -9.43 15.86 17.75
CA VAL A 39 -10.87 16.08 17.63
C VAL A 39 -11.16 17.54 17.30
N ASN A 40 -12.00 17.78 16.30
CA ASN A 40 -12.58 19.11 16.10
C ASN A 40 -13.84 19.23 16.98
N PRO A 41 -13.80 20.04 18.07
CA PRO A 41 -14.90 20.12 19.04
C PRO A 41 -16.20 20.67 18.41
N PHE A 42 -16.10 21.44 17.32
CA PHE A 42 -17.27 21.99 16.63
C PHE A 42 -18.00 20.96 15.76
N LEU A 43 -17.31 19.88 15.36
CA LEU A 43 -17.85 18.90 14.42
C LEU A 43 -18.21 17.58 15.07
N ILE A 44 -17.59 17.20 16.19
CA ILE A 44 -17.70 15.83 16.70
C ILE A 44 -19.10 15.46 17.15
N ASN A 45 -19.83 16.37 17.81
CA ASN A 45 -21.23 16.15 18.17
C ASN A 45 -22.12 16.00 16.94
N TYR A 46 -21.87 16.79 15.89
CA TYR A 46 -22.58 16.64 14.62
C TYR A 46 -22.28 15.29 13.96
N LEU A 47 -21.02 14.86 13.92
CA LEU A 47 -20.63 13.56 13.35
C LEU A 47 -21.25 12.39 14.11
N ALA A 48 -21.30 12.45 15.44
CA ALA A 48 -21.96 11.45 16.27
C ALA A 48 -23.46 11.39 16.02
N ALA A 49 -24.14 12.54 16.03
CA ALA A 49 -25.57 12.61 15.75
C ALA A 49 -25.90 12.20 14.30
N PHE A 50 -25.04 12.51 13.35
CA PHE A 50 -25.19 12.10 11.96
C PHE A 50 -25.03 10.60 11.77
N LEU A 51 -24.09 9.97 12.50
CA LEU A 51 -23.83 8.54 12.42
C LEU A 51 -24.86 7.69 13.19
N CYS A 52 -25.23 8.13 14.40
CA CYS A 52 -25.99 7.32 15.36
C CYS A 52 -27.35 7.92 15.77
N GLY A 53 -27.61 9.19 15.46
CA GLY A 53 -28.82 9.91 15.88
C GLY A 53 -28.74 10.60 17.24
N ASP A 54 -27.62 10.48 17.96
CA ASP A 54 -27.41 11.11 19.27
C ASP A 54 -25.94 11.49 19.52
N THR A 55 -25.68 12.12 20.67
CA THR A 55 -24.34 12.55 21.11
C THR A 55 -23.91 11.87 22.40
N THR A 56 -24.35 10.64 22.64
CA THR A 56 -23.90 9.85 23.79
C THR A 56 -22.39 9.57 23.70
N PRO A 57 -21.70 9.28 24.82
CA PRO A 57 -20.28 8.90 24.79
C PRO A 57 -19.98 7.75 23.82
N GLU A 58 -20.90 6.78 23.69
CA GLU A 58 -20.77 5.68 22.73
C GLU A 58 -20.84 6.17 21.28
N SER A 59 -21.78 7.05 20.94
CA SER A 59 -21.90 7.63 19.60
C SER A 59 -20.71 8.52 19.23
N LEU A 60 -20.19 9.27 20.20
CA LEU A 60 -18.96 10.05 20.07
C LEU A 60 -17.75 9.13 19.82
N ALA A 61 -17.62 8.05 20.58
CA ALA A 61 -16.57 7.05 20.37
C ALA A 61 -16.69 6.38 18.99
N LYS A 62 -17.89 6.01 18.52
CA LYS A 62 -18.11 5.48 17.16
C LYS A 62 -17.67 6.47 16.09
N ALA A 63 -18.01 7.75 16.25
CA ALA A 63 -17.63 8.81 15.32
C ALA A 63 -16.11 9.04 15.26
N LEU A 64 -15.35 8.66 16.28
CA LEU A 64 -13.88 8.70 16.28
C LEU A 64 -13.27 7.40 15.74
N VAL A 65 -13.74 6.23 16.22
CA VAL A 65 -13.15 4.93 15.90
C VAL A 65 -13.40 4.54 14.45
N TYR A 66 -14.64 4.64 13.96
CA TYR A 66 -14.98 4.12 12.62
C TYR A 66 -14.17 4.81 11.51
N PRO A 67 -14.06 6.15 11.44
CA PRO A 67 -13.22 6.79 10.43
C PRO A 67 -11.75 6.42 10.55
N ARG A 68 -11.25 6.21 11.77
CA ARG A 68 -9.86 5.83 12.01
C ARG A 68 -9.56 4.42 11.50
N VAL A 69 -10.41 3.44 11.79
CA VAL A 69 -10.16 2.02 11.51
C VAL A 69 -10.55 1.61 10.10
N LEU A 70 -11.62 2.20 9.54
CA LEU A 70 -12.11 1.91 8.19
C LEU A 70 -11.45 2.79 7.12
N GLY A 71 -10.74 3.84 7.53
CA GLY A 71 -10.10 4.80 6.63
C GLY A 71 -8.58 4.80 6.75
N THR A 72 -8.06 5.79 7.48
CA THR A 72 -6.66 6.22 7.34
C THR A 72 -5.63 5.24 7.92
N SER A 73 -5.97 4.48 8.98
CA SER A 73 -5.01 3.55 9.59
C SER A 73 -4.64 2.40 8.66
N LEU A 74 -5.63 1.82 7.98
CA LEU A 74 -5.42 0.69 7.07
C LEU A 74 -4.59 1.08 5.86
N ASN A 75 -4.88 2.22 5.23
CA ASN A 75 -4.11 2.72 4.09
C ASN A 75 -2.64 3.01 4.47
N THR A 76 -2.42 3.55 5.68
CA THR A 76 -1.06 3.81 6.20
C THR A 76 -0.31 2.52 6.46
N THR A 77 -0.95 1.56 7.14
CA THR A 77 -0.38 0.23 7.38
C THR A 77 -0.03 -0.46 6.06
N PHE A 78 -0.95 -0.44 5.09
CA PHE A 78 -0.69 -1.01 3.77
C PHE A 78 0.53 -0.38 3.11
N GLY A 79 0.58 0.96 3.02
CA GLY A 79 1.71 1.67 2.41
C GLY A 79 3.05 1.37 3.10
N MET A 80 3.09 1.39 4.43
CA MET A 80 4.31 1.12 5.21
C MET A 80 4.77 -0.33 5.07
N GLN A 81 3.83 -1.28 5.07
CA GLN A 81 4.16 -2.70 4.99
C GLN A 81 4.42 -3.15 3.53
N THR A 82 4.02 -2.37 2.52
CA THR A 82 4.19 -2.74 1.09
C THR A 82 5.66 -3.08 0.75
N GLN A 83 6.64 -2.49 1.44
CA GLN A 83 8.05 -2.85 1.21
C GLN A 83 8.36 -4.33 1.48
N ILE A 84 7.66 -4.95 2.44
CA ILE A 84 7.78 -6.40 2.72
C ILE A 84 7.33 -7.18 1.50
N PHE A 85 6.16 -6.84 0.94
CA PHE A 85 5.64 -7.48 -0.25
C PHE A 85 6.53 -7.26 -1.49
N ILE A 86 7.07 -6.05 -1.67
CA ILE A 86 8.06 -5.75 -2.71
C ILE A 86 9.31 -6.62 -2.55
N SER A 87 9.77 -6.84 -1.33
CA SER A 87 10.95 -7.67 -1.06
C SER A 87 10.70 -9.14 -1.41
N GLU A 88 9.53 -9.68 -1.07
CA GLU A 88 9.11 -11.03 -1.47
C GLU A 88 8.98 -11.14 -3.00
N LEU A 89 8.37 -10.14 -3.64
CA LEU A 89 8.27 -10.05 -5.10
C LEU A 89 9.64 -10.07 -5.77
N SER A 90 10.62 -9.37 -5.20
CA SER A 90 11.99 -9.37 -5.71
C SER A 90 12.62 -10.75 -5.67
N GLN A 91 12.39 -11.53 -4.61
CA GLN A 91 12.90 -12.89 -4.50
C GLN A 91 12.30 -13.81 -5.57
N ILE A 92 11.01 -13.63 -5.88
CA ILE A 92 10.31 -14.45 -6.89
C ILE A 92 10.73 -14.10 -8.33
N THR A 93 11.00 -12.82 -8.59
CA THR A 93 11.30 -12.30 -9.93
C THR A 93 12.76 -12.49 -10.38
N GLY A 94 13.67 -12.80 -9.45
CA GLY A 94 15.07 -13.11 -9.79
C GLY A 94 16.13 -12.57 -8.83
N GLY A 95 15.74 -12.09 -7.64
CA GLY A 95 16.62 -11.60 -6.58
C GLY A 95 16.41 -10.11 -6.27
N ALA A 96 16.76 -9.69 -5.04
CA ALA A 96 16.86 -8.28 -4.66
C ALA A 96 17.85 -7.57 -5.59
N SER A 97 17.46 -6.44 -6.19
CA SER A 97 18.44 -5.67 -6.95
C SER A 97 19.54 -5.22 -5.99
N GLY A 98 20.79 -5.62 -6.26
CA GLY A 98 21.96 -5.08 -5.57
C GLY A 98 22.24 -3.63 -5.95
N ILE A 99 21.35 -3.00 -6.73
CA ILE A 99 21.49 -1.69 -7.31
C ILE A 99 20.70 -0.69 -6.46
N ASP A 100 21.42 0.28 -5.93
CA ASP A 100 20.89 1.43 -5.22
C ASP A 100 19.75 2.11 -6.00
N GLY A 101 18.57 2.18 -5.38
CA GLY A 101 17.37 2.79 -5.96
C GLY A 101 16.50 1.89 -6.83
N ILE A 102 16.85 0.61 -7.00
CA ILE A 102 16.04 -0.38 -7.70
C ILE A 102 15.49 -1.38 -6.69
N ASP A 103 14.18 -1.59 -6.69
CA ASP A 103 13.53 -2.53 -5.79
C ASP A 103 13.50 -3.94 -6.38
N ILE A 104 13.12 -4.06 -7.65
CA ILE A 104 13.01 -5.35 -8.35
C ILE A 104 13.60 -5.27 -9.76
N GLU A 105 14.10 -6.42 -10.24
CA GLU A 105 14.49 -6.61 -11.64
C GLU A 105 13.70 -7.77 -12.24
N PHE A 106 13.19 -7.58 -13.45
CA PHE A 106 12.44 -8.63 -14.14
C PHE A 106 12.60 -8.52 -15.65
N VAL A 107 12.24 -9.58 -16.37
CA VAL A 107 12.09 -9.53 -17.82
C VAL A 107 10.64 -9.20 -18.13
N ASP A 108 10.42 -8.07 -18.79
CA ASP A 108 9.11 -7.63 -19.24
C ASP A 108 8.48 -8.70 -20.13
N ALA A 109 7.26 -9.10 -19.79
CA ALA A 109 6.56 -10.15 -20.51
C ALA A 109 6.07 -9.70 -21.90
N LEU A 110 5.95 -8.39 -22.13
CA LEU A 110 5.45 -7.82 -23.38
C LEU A 110 6.59 -7.52 -24.37
N ASP A 111 7.70 -6.96 -23.91
CA ASP A 111 8.81 -6.58 -24.79
C ASP A 111 10.07 -7.47 -24.69
N GLY A 112 10.12 -8.37 -23.70
CA GLY A 112 11.21 -9.33 -23.50
C GLY A 112 12.51 -8.72 -22.99
N ARG A 113 12.52 -7.46 -22.58
CA ARG A 113 13.71 -6.75 -22.09
C ARG A 113 13.79 -6.78 -20.57
N ARG A 114 15.01 -6.72 -20.05
CA ARG A 114 15.23 -6.58 -18.60
C ARG A 114 14.85 -5.18 -18.15
N LYS A 115 14.00 -5.09 -17.13
CA LYS A 115 13.54 -3.86 -16.48
C LYS A 115 14.15 -3.74 -15.10
N TYR A 116 14.53 -2.52 -14.75
CA TYR A 116 15.00 -2.11 -13.43
C TYR A 116 13.92 -1.21 -12.84
N CYS A 117 13.20 -1.74 -11.86
CA CYS A 117 11.98 -1.15 -11.39
C CYS A 117 12.15 -0.60 -9.98
N GLN A 118 11.79 0.67 -9.81
CA GLN A 118 11.53 1.22 -8.48
C GLN A 118 10.03 1.11 -8.20
N CYS A 119 9.68 0.46 -7.11
CA CYS A 119 8.30 0.12 -6.76
C CYS A 119 7.72 1.13 -5.77
N LYS A 120 6.44 1.44 -5.92
CA LYS A 120 5.67 2.26 -4.98
C LYS A 120 4.30 1.66 -4.78
N ALA A 121 3.77 1.77 -3.56
CA ALA A 121 2.50 1.14 -3.23
C ALA A 121 1.35 1.64 -4.11
N GLY A 122 1.16 2.95 -4.23
CA GLY A 122 -0.02 3.52 -4.84
C GLY A 122 0.21 4.84 -5.59
N PRO A 123 -0.83 5.36 -6.25
CA PRO A 123 -0.69 6.43 -7.23
C PRO A 123 -0.51 7.82 -6.61
N GLN A 124 -0.62 7.93 -5.27
CA GLN A 124 -0.46 9.16 -4.51
C GLN A 124 0.65 9.06 -3.46
N THR A 125 1.50 8.03 -3.51
CA THR A 125 2.46 7.71 -2.44
C THR A 125 3.83 8.37 -2.57
N ILE A 126 3.99 9.36 -3.46
CA ILE A 126 5.26 10.06 -3.65
C ILE A 126 5.10 11.58 -3.57
N ASN A 127 6.12 12.25 -3.05
CA ASN A 127 6.24 13.70 -3.02
C ASN A 127 7.32 14.21 -4.01
N ASN A 128 7.65 15.51 -3.96
CA ASN A 128 8.66 16.11 -4.85
C ASN A 128 10.09 15.60 -4.56
N ASP A 129 10.39 15.27 -3.31
CA ASP A 129 11.70 14.75 -2.92
C ASP A 129 11.89 13.32 -3.40
N ASP A 130 10.83 12.50 -3.36
CA ASP A 130 10.78 11.18 -3.98
C ASP A 130 11.07 11.27 -5.48
N VAL A 131 10.42 12.19 -6.21
CA VAL A 131 10.66 12.39 -7.65
C VAL A 131 12.13 12.68 -7.93
N THR A 132 12.72 13.59 -7.16
CA THR A 132 14.14 13.95 -7.30
C THR A 132 15.05 12.76 -7.04
N THR A 133 14.74 11.99 -5.99
CA THR A 133 15.48 10.78 -5.61
C THR A 133 15.43 9.71 -6.70
N ILE A 134 14.23 9.38 -7.21
CA ILE A 134 14.02 8.36 -8.26
C ILE A 134 14.79 8.75 -9.54
N LEU A 135 14.64 10.00 -10.00
CA LEU A 135 15.34 10.50 -11.19
C LEU A 135 16.86 10.48 -11.00
N GLY A 136 17.33 10.78 -9.79
CA GLY A 136 18.74 10.70 -9.41
C GLY A 136 19.30 9.29 -9.50
N HIS A 137 18.60 8.29 -8.94
CA HIS A 137 18.98 6.88 -9.01
C HIS A 137 19.04 6.39 -10.46
N PHE A 138 18.02 6.68 -11.27
CA PHE A 138 17.98 6.27 -12.66
C PHE A 138 19.10 6.91 -13.49
N LYS A 139 19.36 8.21 -13.28
CA LYS A 139 20.47 8.91 -13.95
C LYS A 139 21.83 8.30 -13.58
N LYS A 140 22.05 7.96 -12.31
CA LYS A 140 23.27 7.31 -11.83
C LYS A 140 23.44 5.93 -12.47
N LEU A 141 22.38 5.13 -12.55
CA LEU A 141 22.39 3.82 -13.18
C LEU A 141 22.67 3.91 -14.69
N MET A 142 22.02 4.83 -15.41
CA MET A 142 22.32 5.11 -16.83
C MET A 142 23.77 5.52 -17.04
N GLY A 143 24.32 6.36 -16.16
CA GLY A 143 25.72 6.76 -16.21
C GLY A 143 26.68 5.58 -16.04
N LYS A 144 26.41 4.72 -15.06
CA LYS A 144 27.21 3.51 -14.81
C LYS A 144 27.15 2.53 -15.99
N ALA A 145 25.95 2.27 -16.52
CA ALA A 145 25.77 1.38 -17.67
C ALA A 145 26.58 1.82 -18.90
N ARG A 146 26.70 3.13 -19.14
CA ARG A 146 27.54 3.68 -20.23
C ARG A 146 29.03 3.40 -20.02
N ILE A 147 29.52 3.51 -18.79
CA ILE A 147 30.92 3.22 -18.44
C ILE A 147 31.21 1.72 -18.63
N ASP A 148 30.27 0.87 -18.22
CA ASP A 148 30.39 -0.59 -18.29
C ASP A 148 30.04 -1.16 -19.69
N HIS A 149 29.79 -0.29 -20.68
CA HIS A 149 29.35 -0.65 -22.04
C HIS A 149 28.11 -1.55 -22.10
N LEU A 150 27.25 -1.47 -21.09
CA LEU A 150 25.98 -2.19 -21.02
C LEU A 150 24.94 -1.46 -21.88
N LYS A 151 24.20 -2.22 -22.69
CA LYS A 151 23.07 -1.70 -23.46
C LYS A 151 21.87 -1.53 -22.53
N LEU A 152 21.75 -0.35 -21.93
CA LEU A 152 20.63 0.05 -21.09
C LEU A 152 19.93 1.26 -21.74
N ASN A 153 18.62 1.14 -21.94
CA ASN A 153 17.80 2.23 -22.45
C ASN A 153 16.97 2.89 -21.34
N PHE A 154 16.42 4.06 -21.63
CA PHE A 154 15.53 4.77 -20.70
C PHE A 154 14.25 3.99 -20.39
N ASP A 155 13.69 3.27 -21.38
CA ASP A 155 12.51 2.43 -21.23
C ASP A 155 12.77 1.11 -20.48
N ASP A 156 14.03 0.83 -20.12
CA ASP A 156 14.39 -0.26 -19.20
C ASP A 156 14.36 0.18 -17.74
N LEU A 157 14.34 1.48 -17.45
CA LEU A 157 14.23 2.03 -16.10
C LEU A 157 12.79 2.49 -15.87
N ILE A 158 12.09 1.82 -14.96
CA ILE A 158 10.64 2.01 -14.82
C ILE A 158 10.25 2.28 -13.37
N VAL A 159 9.13 2.97 -13.19
CA VAL A 159 8.45 3.03 -11.89
C VAL A 159 7.20 2.15 -11.94
N GLY A 160 7.14 1.17 -11.04
CA GLY A 160 5.99 0.29 -10.86
C GLY A 160 5.12 0.73 -9.70
N VAL A 161 3.83 0.97 -9.95
CA VAL A 161 2.84 1.32 -8.93
C VAL A 161 1.90 0.12 -8.73
N LEU A 162 1.93 -0.50 -7.55
CA LEU A 162 1.30 -1.81 -7.33
C LEU A 162 -0.23 -1.80 -7.49
N TYR A 163 -0.90 -0.72 -7.10
CA TYR A 163 -2.36 -0.59 -7.24
C TYR A 163 -2.78 0.81 -7.70
N GLY A 164 -4.03 0.89 -8.19
CA GLY A 164 -4.63 2.14 -8.66
C GLY A 164 -4.20 2.55 -10.07
N ASP A 165 -4.91 3.53 -10.62
CA ASP A 165 -4.80 3.98 -12.02
C ASP A 165 -4.58 5.50 -12.13
N LYS A 166 -5.11 6.27 -11.18
CA LYS A 166 -5.05 7.75 -11.19
C LYS A 166 -3.75 8.30 -10.60
N LEU A 167 -2.69 8.23 -11.40
CA LEU A 167 -1.37 8.78 -11.06
C LEU A 167 -1.40 10.28 -10.72
N SER A 168 -0.71 10.63 -9.62
CA SER A 168 -0.49 12.02 -9.20
C SER A 168 0.34 12.83 -10.21
N SER A 169 0.35 14.16 -10.06
CA SER A 169 1.23 15.04 -10.84
C SER A 169 2.71 14.66 -10.71
N ASN A 170 3.12 14.15 -9.55
CA ASN A 170 4.51 13.77 -9.29
C ASN A 170 4.95 12.60 -10.16
N TYR A 171 4.08 11.58 -10.32
CA TYR A 171 4.35 10.49 -11.24
C TYR A 171 4.37 10.96 -12.70
N LYS A 172 3.53 11.93 -13.07
CA LYS A 172 3.53 12.50 -14.43
C LYS A 172 4.86 13.20 -14.77
N ILE A 173 5.53 13.78 -13.78
CA ILE A 173 6.88 14.35 -13.96
C ILE A 173 7.88 13.24 -14.32
N ILE A 174 7.85 12.10 -13.62
CA ILE A 174 8.72 10.96 -13.93
C ILE A 174 8.37 10.38 -15.32
N ALA A 175 7.08 10.24 -15.61
CA ALA A 175 6.54 9.73 -16.87
C ALA A 175 6.97 10.53 -18.11
N SER A 176 7.43 11.78 -17.93
CA SER A 176 7.99 12.58 -19.02
C SER A 176 9.31 12.03 -19.57
N THR A 177 10.01 11.19 -18.80
CA THR A 177 11.34 10.67 -19.13
C THR A 177 11.43 9.15 -19.04
N TYR A 178 10.77 8.54 -18.04
CA TYR A 178 10.84 7.11 -17.75
C TYR A 178 9.42 6.52 -17.68
N PRO A 179 9.18 5.29 -18.16
CA PRO A 179 7.86 4.67 -18.04
C PRO A 179 7.39 4.56 -16.58
N VAL A 180 6.09 4.83 -16.38
CA VAL A 180 5.40 4.62 -15.11
C VAL A 180 4.20 3.74 -15.38
N TYR A 181 4.21 2.52 -14.83
CA TYR A 181 3.11 1.57 -14.98
C TYR A 181 2.37 1.43 -13.65
N ALA A 182 1.04 1.41 -13.69
CA ALA A 182 0.21 1.40 -12.49
C ALA A 182 -0.88 0.33 -12.55
N GLY A 183 -1.07 -0.36 -11.42
CA GLY A 183 -2.10 -1.39 -11.28
C GLY A 183 -2.01 -2.43 -12.40
N VAL A 184 -3.10 -2.59 -13.14
CA VAL A 184 -3.21 -3.56 -14.24
C VAL A 184 -2.02 -3.50 -15.20
N ASP A 185 -1.58 -2.31 -15.61
CA ASP A 185 -0.50 -2.17 -16.57
C ASP A 185 0.82 -2.69 -16.00
N PHE A 186 1.15 -2.35 -14.75
CA PHE A 186 2.37 -2.85 -14.12
C PHE A 186 2.39 -4.38 -14.03
N TRP A 187 1.28 -4.97 -13.59
CA TRP A 187 1.19 -6.42 -13.45
C TRP A 187 1.16 -7.14 -14.79
N GLU A 188 0.60 -6.54 -15.85
CA GLU A 188 0.65 -7.08 -17.21
C GLU A 188 2.09 -7.09 -17.74
N HIS A 189 2.85 -6.00 -17.57
CA HIS A 189 4.28 -5.96 -17.92
C HIS A 189 5.11 -6.98 -17.13
N LEU A 190 4.80 -7.18 -15.85
CA LEU A 190 5.54 -8.11 -15.00
C LEU A 190 5.22 -9.59 -15.31
N THR A 191 3.95 -9.91 -15.55
CA THR A 191 3.46 -11.30 -15.59
C THR A 191 3.07 -11.78 -16.99
N GLY A 192 2.76 -10.86 -17.90
CA GLY A 192 2.16 -11.12 -19.21
C GLY A 192 0.67 -11.44 -19.13
N ASP A 193 0.04 -11.28 -17.96
CA ASP A 193 -1.38 -11.54 -17.76
C ASP A 193 -2.09 -10.28 -17.24
N ARG A 194 -2.88 -9.67 -18.12
CA ARG A 194 -3.72 -8.50 -17.80
C ARG A 194 -4.71 -8.75 -16.66
N ASN A 195 -5.13 -10.00 -16.44
CA ASN A 195 -6.05 -10.36 -15.37
C ASN A 195 -5.34 -10.62 -14.03
N PHE A 196 -4.01 -10.65 -14.01
CA PHE A 196 -3.24 -10.96 -12.81
C PHE A 196 -3.54 -10.00 -11.65
N TYR A 197 -3.66 -8.70 -11.93
CA TYR A 197 -4.02 -7.69 -10.93
C TYR A 197 -5.33 -8.01 -10.22
N TYR A 198 -6.36 -8.43 -10.96
CA TYR A 198 -7.66 -8.79 -10.38
C TYR A 198 -7.59 -10.10 -9.60
N ARG A 199 -6.80 -11.08 -10.05
CA ARG A 199 -6.54 -12.31 -9.28
C ARG A 199 -5.85 -12.00 -7.96
N LEU A 200 -4.83 -11.14 -7.97
CA LEU A 200 -4.14 -10.68 -6.77
C LEU A 200 -5.10 -9.93 -5.83
N SER A 201 -5.95 -9.05 -6.38
CA SER A 201 -6.97 -8.36 -5.58
C SER A 201 -7.99 -9.33 -4.96
N LYS A 202 -8.39 -10.38 -5.69
CA LYS A 202 -9.33 -11.39 -5.20
C LYS A 202 -8.72 -12.21 -4.06
N VAL A 203 -7.45 -12.57 -4.20
CA VAL A 203 -6.69 -13.30 -3.19
C VAL A 203 -6.70 -12.60 -1.83
N PHE A 204 -6.65 -11.26 -1.81
CA PHE A 204 -6.80 -10.52 -0.55
C PHE A 204 -8.19 -10.69 0.09
N GLY A 205 -9.25 -10.81 -0.71
CA GLY A 205 -10.60 -11.12 -0.21
C GLY A 205 -10.71 -12.55 0.31
N GLU A 206 -10.07 -13.52 -0.34
CA GLU A 206 -10.07 -14.92 0.09
C GLU A 206 -9.45 -15.09 1.48
N VAL A 207 -8.38 -14.35 1.82
CA VAL A 207 -7.78 -14.40 3.18
C VAL A 207 -8.77 -14.04 4.28
N VAL A 208 -9.66 -13.07 4.02
CA VAL A 208 -10.66 -12.63 5.00
C VAL A 208 -11.65 -13.76 5.30
N GLU A 209 -12.08 -14.47 4.27
CA GLU A 209 -12.99 -15.62 4.39
C GLU A 209 -12.29 -16.84 4.99
N GLU A 210 -11.09 -17.19 4.51
CA GLU A 210 -10.30 -18.33 4.96
C GLU A 210 -9.98 -18.24 6.46
N ASP A 211 -9.59 -17.05 6.92
CA ASP A 211 -9.15 -16.83 8.31
C ASP A 211 -10.31 -16.40 9.23
N ASN A 212 -11.54 -16.34 8.71
CA ASN A 212 -12.75 -15.91 9.43
C ASN A 212 -12.55 -14.58 10.19
N ILE A 213 -11.97 -13.59 9.50
CA ILE A 213 -11.64 -12.31 10.12
C ILE A 213 -12.92 -11.55 10.46
N ASP A 214 -13.22 -11.48 11.76
CA ASP A 214 -14.32 -10.67 12.30
C ASP A 214 -13.78 -9.59 13.25
N GLY A 215 -13.65 -8.37 12.70
CA GLY A 215 -13.25 -7.19 13.46
C GLY A 215 -14.40 -6.54 14.24
N SER A 216 -15.66 -6.96 14.05
CA SER A 216 -16.82 -6.26 14.59
C SER A 216 -16.81 -6.19 16.11
N LYS A 217 -16.49 -7.32 16.77
CA LYS A 217 -16.37 -7.39 18.22
C LYS A 217 -15.21 -6.53 18.75
N LEU A 218 -14.04 -6.60 18.11
CA LEU A 218 -12.87 -5.81 18.51
C LEU A 218 -13.15 -4.30 18.43
N ILE A 219 -13.83 -3.88 17.38
CA ILE A 219 -14.23 -2.48 17.20
C ILE A 219 -15.24 -2.07 18.26
N LEU A 220 -16.26 -2.89 18.54
CA LEU A 220 -17.27 -2.62 19.56
C LEU A 220 -16.65 -2.53 20.96
N ASP A 221 -15.73 -3.42 21.30
CA ASP A 221 -15.04 -3.42 22.59
C ASP A 221 -14.19 -2.14 22.75
N LYS A 222 -13.47 -1.71 21.69
CA LYS A 222 -12.72 -0.44 21.71
C LYS A 222 -13.63 0.79 21.78
N VAL A 223 -14.80 0.76 21.14
CA VAL A 223 -15.79 1.83 21.25
C VAL A 223 -16.28 1.97 22.69
N LYS A 224 -16.54 0.87 23.38
CA LYS A 224 -16.95 0.90 24.80
C LYS A 224 -15.84 1.46 25.69
N GLU A 225 -14.61 1.01 25.51
CA GLU A 225 -13.44 1.51 26.24
C GLU A 225 -13.27 3.04 26.08
N LEU A 226 -13.38 3.55 24.85
CA LEU A 226 -13.28 5.00 24.62
C LEU A 226 -14.51 5.77 25.13
N ALA A 227 -15.69 5.17 25.10
CA ALA A 227 -16.89 5.78 25.67
C ALA A 227 -16.78 5.96 27.19
N GLU A 228 -16.21 4.97 27.89
CA GLU A 228 -15.88 5.06 29.32
C GLU A 228 -14.86 6.18 29.58
N GLU A 229 -13.79 6.27 28.78
CA GLU A 229 -12.79 7.35 28.90
C GLU A 229 -13.41 8.75 28.70
N ILE A 230 -14.32 8.90 27.72
CA ILE A 230 -15.06 10.16 27.48
C ILE A 230 -15.93 10.51 28.69
N GLN A 231 -16.60 9.52 29.28
CA GLN A 231 -17.46 9.73 30.43
C GLN A 231 -16.65 10.14 31.67
N GLU A 232 -15.51 9.49 31.93
CA GLU A 232 -14.62 9.82 33.05
C GLU A 232 -14.03 11.24 32.94
N LYS A 233 -13.75 11.70 31.73
CA LYS A 233 -13.26 13.06 31.45
C LYS A 233 -14.36 14.13 31.45
N GLY A 234 -15.63 13.73 31.46
CA GLY A 234 -16.78 14.63 31.36
C GLY A 234 -17.03 15.20 29.96
N GLY A 235 -16.46 14.58 28.92
CA GLY A 235 -16.60 15.03 27.53
C GLY A 235 -15.35 14.84 26.67
N LEU A 236 -15.41 15.35 25.44
CA LEU A 236 -14.32 15.41 24.46
C LEU A 236 -13.62 16.76 24.45
#